data_AF-A0AAW9K5X9-F1
#
_entry.id   AF-A0AAW9K5X9-F1
#
_cell.length_a   1.000
_cell.length_b   1.000
_cell.length_c   1.000
_cell.angle_alpha   90.00
_cell.angle_beta   90.00
_cell.angle_gamma   90.00
#
_symmetry.space_group_name_H-M   'P 1'
#
loop_
_entity.id
_entity.type
_entity.pdbx_description
1 polymer ?
#
loop_
_entity_poly.entity_id
_entity_poly.type
_entity_poly.pdbx_seq_one_letter_code
_entity_poly.pdbx_strand_id
1 'polypeptide(L)'
;MKKMFKKLNSCLVITLLFFSLVPSYTAIAEEPLLKDGGEYQVQLNFYKDQTGGSTKESSAANAYLDHTGTIKVENNQPYLYVTVKNSGWWKNFATSKSGERPATPVPAENYQGTYQDVEVISENPADNTRKVRIKMESLDKIIFSYMHINVDTVPGFNYDNWYQVDLTIDPSSLVVVSEPVIEEPSIPVVPTELADGTYKVPFTAKHATEEKASSMQKYFDNPVWLKVENGKKTIAMNLNDSKTVTSFQTEVGGSLVETGIVSKDEAQNSRIVTFDV
;
A
#
# COMPACT_ATOMS: atom_id res chain seq x y z
N MET A 1 -42.67 26.18 -66.17
CA MET A 1 -42.33 25.00 -67.00
C MET A 1 -41.81 23.89 -66.11
N LYS A 2 -42.42 22.71 -66.24
CA LYS A 2 -42.12 21.46 -65.51
C LYS A 2 -40.67 21.02 -65.73
N LYS A 3 -40.04 20.41 -64.71
CA LYS A 3 -39.63 19.00 -64.75
C LYS A 3 -39.11 18.51 -63.38
N MET A 4 -39.86 17.57 -62.82
CA MET A 4 -39.50 16.61 -61.77
C MET A 4 -38.37 15.69 -62.24
N PHE A 5 -37.47 15.24 -61.35
CA PHE A 5 -36.74 13.95 -61.32
C PHE A 5 -35.76 14.03 -60.13
N LYS A 6 -35.49 13.05 -59.27
CA LYS A 6 -36.02 11.71 -58.94
C LYS A 6 -35.39 11.41 -57.56
N LYS A 7 -36.12 10.77 -56.65
CA LYS A 7 -35.57 10.23 -55.39
C LYS A 7 -34.55 9.13 -55.71
N LEU A 8 -33.43 9.08 -54.98
CA LEU A 8 -32.60 7.88 -54.91
C LEU A 8 -32.11 7.63 -53.48
N ASN A 9 -32.68 6.58 -52.89
CA ASN A 9 -32.16 5.89 -51.71
C ASN A 9 -30.78 5.33 -52.03
N SER A 10 -29.79 5.56 -51.15
CA SER A 10 -28.62 4.70 -51.08
C SER A 10 -28.32 4.42 -49.62
N CYS A 11 -28.68 3.20 -49.19
CA CYS A 11 -28.30 2.62 -47.90
C CYS A 11 -26.78 2.51 -47.86
N LEU A 12 -26.15 3.28 -46.97
CA LEU A 12 -24.76 3.08 -46.58
C LEU A 12 -24.71 1.84 -45.69
N VAL A 13 -24.24 0.72 -46.25
CA VAL A 13 -23.89 -0.49 -45.49
C VAL A 13 -22.65 -0.16 -44.68
N ILE A 14 -22.83 0.21 -43.40
CA ILE A 14 -21.76 0.27 -42.41
C ILE A 14 -21.59 -1.15 -41.88
N THR A 15 -20.62 -1.87 -42.45
CA THR A 15 -20.05 -3.08 -41.85
C THR A 15 -19.35 -2.68 -40.56
N LEU A 16 -20.05 -2.80 -39.43
CA LEU A 16 -19.44 -2.77 -38.10
C LEU A 16 -18.59 -4.04 -37.94
N LEU A 17 -17.28 -3.86 -38.11
CA LEU A 17 -16.27 -4.83 -37.69
C LEU A 17 -16.38 -5.03 -36.18
N PHE A 18 -16.75 -6.24 -35.79
CA PHE A 18 -16.53 -6.79 -34.46
C PHE A 18 -15.04 -6.69 -34.11
N PHE A 19 -14.67 -5.74 -33.24
CA PHE A 19 -13.42 -5.83 -32.49
C PHE A 19 -13.72 -6.50 -31.17
N SER A 20 -13.35 -7.78 -31.11
CA SER A 20 -13.32 -8.63 -29.92
C SER A 20 -12.41 -8.03 -28.83
N LEU A 21 -12.94 -8.04 -27.60
CA LEU A 21 -12.25 -8.22 -26.32
C LEU A 21 -10.76 -7.89 -26.25
N VAL A 22 -10.43 -6.85 -25.49
CA VAL A 22 -9.25 -6.87 -24.63
C VAL A 22 -9.73 -6.57 -23.21
N PRO A 23 -9.53 -7.48 -22.22
CA PRO A 23 -9.83 -7.20 -20.84
C PRO A 23 -9.03 -5.97 -20.39
N SER A 24 -9.71 -5.00 -19.78
CA SER A 24 -9.05 -3.94 -19.03
C SER A 24 -8.29 -4.59 -17.89
N TYR A 25 -6.97 -4.68 -18.02
CA TYR A 25 -6.09 -4.93 -16.89
C TYR A 25 -6.28 -3.78 -15.91
N THR A 26 -6.94 -4.03 -14.78
CA THR A 26 -6.71 -3.22 -13.60
C THR A 26 -5.32 -3.58 -13.10
N ALA A 27 -4.39 -2.64 -13.22
CA ALA A 27 -3.15 -2.71 -12.47
C ALA A 27 -3.53 -2.84 -10.99
N ILE A 28 -3.20 -3.97 -10.38
CA ILE A 28 -3.15 -4.07 -8.93
C ILE A 28 -2.02 -3.13 -8.53
N ALA A 29 -2.33 -2.09 -7.75
CA ALA A 29 -1.28 -1.30 -7.12
C ALA A 29 -0.45 -2.29 -6.29
N GLU A 30 0.82 -2.47 -6.65
CA GLU A 30 1.77 -3.21 -5.84
C GLU A 30 1.71 -2.57 -4.44
N GLU A 31 1.32 -3.34 -3.43
CA GLU A 31 1.22 -2.79 -2.07
C GLU A 31 2.57 -2.16 -1.70
N PRO A 32 2.58 -1.02 -0.98
CA PRO A 32 3.84 -0.45 -0.54
C PRO A 32 4.59 -1.51 0.28
N LEU A 33 5.80 -1.84 -0.17
CA LEU A 33 6.66 -2.88 0.41
C LEU A 33 6.99 -2.63 1.89
N LEU A 34 6.83 -1.39 2.33
CA LEU A 34 6.94 -0.94 3.72
C LEU A 34 5.63 -0.21 4.10
N LYS A 35 4.87 -0.78 5.04
CA LYS A 35 3.63 -0.21 5.58
C LYS A 35 3.95 0.70 6.76
N ASP A 36 3.22 1.82 6.87
CA ASP A 36 3.31 2.70 8.04
C ASP A 36 3.06 1.92 9.33
N GLY A 37 3.81 2.21 10.39
CA GLY A 37 3.80 1.44 11.64
C GLY A 37 4.50 0.07 11.57
N GLY A 38 4.97 -0.35 10.40
CA GLY A 38 5.64 -1.63 10.21
C GLY A 38 7.08 -1.65 10.70
N GLU A 39 7.53 -2.83 11.11
CA GLU A 39 8.90 -3.17 11.47
C GLU A 39 9.37 -4.34 10.60
N TYR A 40 10.57 -4.19 10.04
CA TYR A 40 11.15 -5.12 9.07
C TYR A 40 12.62 -5.36 9.38
N GLN A 41 13.14 -6.50 8.94
CA GLN A 41 14.57 -6.82 8.92
C GLN A 41 15.07 -6.86 7.49
N VAL A 42 16.30 -6.38 7.27
CA VAL A 42 16.97 -6.38 5.96
C VAL A 42 18.46 -6.61 6.12
N GLN A 43 19.10 -7.12 5.06
CA GLN A 43 20.55 -7.21 4.97
C GLN A 43 21.15 -5.91 4.43
N LEU A 44 22.28 -5.50 5.02
CA LEU A 44 23.00 -4.26 4.75
C LEU A 44 24.43 -4.53 4.31
N ASN A 45 24.94 -3.65 3.45
CA ASN A 45 26.35 -3.65 3.04
C ASN A 45 26.87 -2.23 2.84
N PHE A 46 28.11 -1.98 3.28
CA PHE A 46 28.93 -0.86 2.85
C PHE A 46 29.79 -1.25 1.64
N TYR A 47 29.58 -0.54 0.54
CA TYR A 47 30.44 -0.60 -0.63
C TYR A 47 31.32 0.65 -0.73
N LYS A 48 32.41 0.56 -1.47
CA LYS A 48 33.26 1.71 -1.78
C LYS A 48 32.44 2.77 -2.52
N ASP A 49 32.87 4.02 -2.38
CA ASP A 49 32.30 5.16 -3.12
C ASP A 49 32.09 4.82 -4.60
N GLN A 50 30.90 5.14 -5.12
CA GLN A 50 30.48 4.96 -6.52
C GLN A 50 30.29 3.51 -6.98
N THR A 51 30.46 2.53 -6.10
CA THR A 51 30.34 1.11 -6.48
C THR A 51 29.03 0.47 -6.03
N GLY A 52 28.27 1.05 -5.08
CA GLY A 52 27.11 0.40 -4.47
C GLY A 52 25.97 0.07 -5.44
N GLY A 53 25.81 0.88 -6.49
CA GLY A 53 24.83 0.65 -7.56
C GLY A 53 25.37 -0.12 -8.76
N SER A 54 26.66 -0.50 -8.76
CA SER A 54 27.36 -1.06 -9.92
C SER A 54 28.20 -2.28 -9.53
N THR A 55 29.50 -2.12 -9.34
CA THR A 55 30.48 -3.19 -9.12
C THR A 55 30.42 -3.80 -7.72
N LYS A 56 29.77 -3.13 -6.77
CA LYS A 56 29.56 -3.58 -5.38
C LYS A 56 30.87 -4.00 -4.70
N GLU A 57 31.92 -3.20 -4.86
CA GLU A 57 33.20 -3.46 -4.21
C GLU A 57 33.08 -3.20 -2.71
N SER A 58 33.36 -4.20 -1.88
CA SER A 58 33.22 -4.06 -0.43
C SER A 58 34.15 -2.98 0.13
N SER A 59 33.61 -2.13 1.02
CA SER A 59 34.39 -1.18 1.81
C SER A 59 35.02 -1.87 3.02
N ALA A 60 36.19 -1.41 3.47
CA ALA A 60 36.78 -1.88 4.72
C ALA A 60 35.85 -1.62 5.93
N ALA A 61 35.04 -0.55 5.88
CA ALA A 61 34.04 -0.24 6.90
C ALA A 61 32.97 -1.33 7.04
N ASN A 62 32.75 -2.14 5.99
CA ASN A 62 31.75 -3.21 5.97
C ASN A 62 32.02 -4.28 7.04
N ALA A 63 33.28 -4.51 7.42
CA ALA A 63 33.62 -5.47 8.47
C ALA A 63 33.12 -5.04 9.88
N TYR A 64 32.84 -3.75 10.05
CA TYR A 64 32.39 -3.15 11.31
C TYR A 64 30.89 -2.88 11.31
N LEU A 65 30.19 -3.26 10.25
CA LEU A 65 28.73 -3.18 10.14
C LEU A 65 28.11 -4.47 10.70
N ASP A 66 27.03 -4.36 11.47
CA ASP A 66 26.09 -5.47 11.59
C ASP A 66 25.30 -5.54 10.29
N HIS A 67 25.43 -6.66 9.59
CA HIS A 67 24.77 -6.86 8.31
C HIS A 67 23.26 -6.98 8.43
N THR A 68 22.69 -7.14 9.63
CA THR A 68 21.24 -7.13 9.83
C THR A 68 20.79 -5.77 10.32
N GLY A 69 20.00 -5.07 9.50
CA GLY A 69 19.35 -3.82 9.86
C GLY A 69 17.88 -4.01 10.23
N THR A 70 17.33 -3.08 11.01
CA THR A 70 15.88 -3.00 11.26
C THR A 70 15.32 -1.76 10.58
N ILE A 71 14.25 -1.89 9.81
CA ILE A 71 13.50 -0.73 9.31
C ILE A 71 12.25 -0.56 10.17
N LYS A 72 11.96 0.67 10.60
CA LYS A 72 10.67 1.05 11.19
C LYS A 72 10.06 2.16 10.38
N VAL A 73 8.76 2.08 10.09
CA VAL A 73 8.03 3.11 9.38
C VAL A 73 7.21 3.91 10.38
N GLU A 74 7.49 5.20 10.48
CA GLU A 74 6.87 6.10 11.46
C GLU A 74 6.25 7.29 10.71
N ASN A 75 4.92 7.41 10.72
CA ASN A 75 4.19 8.46 10.01
C ASN A 75 4.52 8.49 8.50
N ASN A 76 4.52 7.31 7.87
CA ASN A 76 4.90 7.06 6.47
C ASN A 76 6.37 7.37 6.14
N GLN A 77 7.21 7.61 7.14
CA GLN A 77 8.64 7.82 6.95
C GLN A 77 9.42 6.57 7.41
N PRO A 78 10.08 5.84 6.49
CA PRO A 78 10.94 4.74 6.88
C PRO A 78 12.25 5.25 7.49
N TYR A 79 12.65 4.61 8.58
CA TYR A 79 13.92 4.80 9.27
C TYR A 79 14.65 3.47 9.36
N LEU A 80 15.91 3.47 8.94
CA LEU A 80 16.81 2.34 9.07
C LEU A 80 17.59 2.45 10.38
N TYR A 81 17.55 1.40 11.18
CA TYR A 81 18.34 1.25 12.39
C TYR A 81 19.50 0.30 12.13
N VAL A 82 20.71 0.79 12.35
CA VAL A 82 21.96 0.10 12.03
C VAL A 82 22.81 -0.02 13.27
N THR A 83 23.37 -1.21 13.51
CA THR A 83 24.38 -1.40 14.55
C THR A 83 25.78 -1.35 13.93
N VAL A 84 26.67 -0.54 14.49
CA VAL A 84 28.09 -0.52 14.15
C VAL A 84 28.94 -1.01 15.31
N LYS A 85 30.00 -1.75 14.98
CA LYS A 85 30.98 -2.32 15.91
C LYS A 85 32.15 -1.38 16.10
N ASN A 86 32.86 -1.55 17.19
CA ASN A 86 33.97 -0.70 17.61
C ASN A 86 33.58 0.77 17.70
N SER A 87 32.45 1.07 18.35
CA SER A 87 31.84 2.40 18.43
C SER A 87 32.86 3.53 18.69
N GLY A 88 33.81 3.31 19.61
CA GLY A 88 34.83 4.31 19.95
C GLY A 88 35.74 4.76 18.79
N TRP A 89 35.85 3.98 17.71
CA TRP A 89 36.66 4.33 16.54
C TRP A 89 35.97 5.28 15.58
N TRP A 90 34.63 5.32 15.61
CA TRP A 90 33.86 6.13 14.68
C TRP A 90 33.61 7.51 15.30
N LYS A 91 34.49 8.47 15.02
CA LYS A 91 34.34 9.86 15.49
C LYS A 91 33.18 10.57 14.80
N ASN A 92 32.86 10.15 13.57
CA ASN A 92 31.70 10.62 12.83
C ASN A 92 31.03 9.49 12.04
N PHE A 93 29.70 9.55 11.93
CA PHE A 93 28.93 8.85 10.91
C PHE A 93 27.76 9.75 10.49
N ALA A 94 27.73 10.11 9.22
CA ALA A 94 26.77 11.03 8.64
C ALA A 94 26.23 10.51 7.31
N THR A 95 25.05 10.98 6.90
CA THR A 95 24.41 10.64 5.61
C THR A 95 24.03 11.88 4.83
N SER A 96 23.92 11.77 3.51
CA SER A 96 23.54 12.90 2.64
C SER A 96 22.20 13.52 3.07
N LYS A 97 22.14 14.85 3.12
CA LYS A 97 20.90 15.60 3.42
C LYS A 97 19.91 15.58 2.26
N SER A 98 20.39 15.54 1.02
CA SER A 98 19.55 15.65 -0.17
C SER A 98 19.06 14.31 -0.70
N GLY A 99 19.57 13.19 -0.18
CA GLY A 99 19.37 11.85 -0.76
C GLY A 99 20.19 11.59 -2.02
N GLU A 100 20.81 12.62 -2.61
CA GLU A 100 21.73 12.51 -3.75
C GLU A 100 23.18 12.43 -3.29
N ARG A 101 24.08 11.94 -4.17
CA ARG A 101 25.51 11.80 -3.87
C ARG A 101 26.15 13.19 -3.78
N PRO A 102 26.65 13.63 -2.60
CA PRO A 102 27.37 14.88 -2.51
C PRO A 102 28.78 14.75 -3.08
N ALA A 103 29.38 15.89 -3.44
CA ALA A 103 30.82 15.95 -3.63
C ALA A 103 31.54 15.70 -2.29
N THR A 104 32.73 15.10 -2.35
CA THR A 104 33.57 14.90 -1.17
C THR A 104 33.89 16.25 -0.51
N PRO A 105 33.63 16.44 0.79
CA PRO A 105 33.95 17.66 1.50
C PRO A 105 35.45 17.99 1.42
N VAL A 106 35.76 19.26 1.17
CA VAL A 106 37.12 19.79 1.18
C VAL A 106 37.10 21.16 1.90
N PRO A 107 37.68 21.27 3.11
CA PRO A 107 38.24 20.23 3.98
C PRO A 107 37.23 19.14 4.40
N ALA A 108 37.72 17.97 4.81
CA ALA A 108 36.89 16.80 5.13
C ALA A 108 35.93 17.06 6.31
N GLU A 109 36.42 17.77 7.33
CA GLU A 109 35.67 18.20 8.50
C GLU A 109 34.48 19.14 8.19
N ASN A 110 34.45 19.77 7.01
CA ASN A 110 33.38 20.69 6.61
C ASN A 110 32.20 19.97 5.91
N TYR A 111 31.83 18.78 6.39
CA TYR A 111 30.78 17.96 5.79
C TYR A 111 29.35 18.42 6.13
N GLN A 112 29.16 19.16 7.24
CA GLN A 112 27.85 19.47 7.81
C GLN A 112 26.93 20.31 6.89
N GLY A 113 27.47 20.93 5.84
CA GLY A 113 26.67 21.61 4.82
C GLY A 113 25.86 20.64 3.94
N THR A 114 26.43 19.48 3.63
CA THR A 114 25.89 18.49 2.67
C THR A 114 25.47 17.18 3.32
N TYR A 115 26.09 16.83 4.43
CA TYR A 115 25.82 15.63 5.23
C TYR A 115 25.21 16.02 6.59
N GLN A 116 24.42 15.12 7.15
CA GLN A 116 23.86 15.23 8.51
C GLN A 116 24.31 14.02 9.35
N ASP A 117 24.69 14.26 10.59
CA ASP A 117 25.04 13.18 11.51
C ASP A 117 23.84 12.26 11.73
N VAL A 118 24.11 10.96 11.81
CA VAL A 118 23.08 9.96 12.14
C VAL A 118 22.71 10.08 13.61
N GLU A 119 21.45 9.82 13.94
CA GLU A 119 20.98 9.86 15.33
C GLU A 119 21.47 8.61 16.07
N VAL A 120 22.17 8.77 17.20
CA VAL A 120 22.55 7.63 18.06
C VAL A 120 21.36 7.28 18.96
N ILE A 121 20.88 6.04 18.86
CA ILE A 121 19.71 5.55 19.60
C ILE A 121 20.13 4.83 20.88
N SER A 122 21.22 4.06 20.82
CA SER A 122 21.76 3.39 22.00
C SER A 122 23.24 3.04 21.83
N GLU A 123 23.92 2.86 22.95
CA GLU A 123 25.30 2.39 23.00
C GLU A 123 25.38 1.16 23.91
N ASN A 124 26.24 0.21 23.55
CA ASN A 124 26.58 -0.94 24.38
C ASN A 124 28.10 -0.93 24.59
N PRO A 125 28.57 -0.37 25.72
CA PRO A 125 30.00 -0.30 26.03
C PRO A 125 30.65 -1.67 26.23
N ALA A 126 29.91 -2.69 26.67
CA ALA A 126 30.44 -4.03 26.92
C ALA A 126 30.86 -4.71 25.61
N ASP A 127 30.04 -4.57 24.56
CA ASP A 127 30.33 -5.11 23.24
C ASP A 127 31.01 -4.09 22.30
N ASN A 128 31.25 -2.88 22.80
CA ASN A 128 31.76 -1.74 22.03
C ASN A 128 30.96 -1.51 20.73
N THR A 129 29.63 -1.51 20.83
CA THR A 129 28.74 -1.25 19.69
C THR A 129 27.86 -0.04 19.94
N ARG A 130 27.31 0.54 18.87
CA ARG A 130 26.21 1.50 18.97
C ARG A 130 25.18 1.25 17.89
N LYS A 131 23.93 1.58 18.20
CA LYS A 131 22.80 1.55 17.26
C LYS A 131 22.45 2.98 16.86
N VAL A 132 22.40 3.22 15.55
CA VAL A 132 22.06 4.51 14.96
C VAL A 132 20.79 4.43 14.15
N ARG A 133 20.12 5.57 13.95
CA ARG A 133 18.92 5.73 13.13
C ARG A 133 19.21 6.65 11.96
N ILE A 134 18.81 6.19 10.78
CA ILE A 134 19.03 6.85 9.50
C ILE A 134 17.68 7.03 8.82
N LYS A 135 17.35 8.25 8.41
CA LYS A 135 16.19 8.52 7.56
C LYS A 135 16.47 7.97 6.15
N MET A 136 15.54 7.22 5.57
CA MET A 136 15.69 6.66 4.22
C MET A 136 14.50 7.00 3.32
N GLU A 137 14.68 6.91 2.01
CA GLU A 137 13.62 7.19 1.03
C GLU A 137 12.90 5.90 0.61
N SER A 138 13.65 4.90 0.19
CA SER A 138 13.15 3.59 -0.23
C SER A 138 14.26 2.54 -0.18
N LEU A 139 13.91 1.26 -0.35
CA LEU A 139 14.83 0.12 -0.23
C LEU A 139 15.88 0.07 -1.36
N ASP A 140 15.56 0.62 -2.53
CA ASP A 140 16.41 0.60 -3.72
C ASP A 140 17.41 1.77 -3.79
N LYS A 141 17.29 2.74 -2.87
CA LYS A 141 18.18 3.91 -2.85
C LYS A 141 19.44 3.63 -2.05
N ILE A 142 20.56 4.11 -2.58
CA ILE A 142 21.83 4.13 -1.87
C ILE A 142 21.77 5.23 -0.81
N ILE A 143 22.16 4.89 0.41
CA ILE A 143 22.36 5.85 1.49
C ILE A 143 23.82 6.30 1.43
N PHE A 144 24.06 7.46 0.81
CA PHE A 144 25.40 8.05 0.70
C PHE A 144 25.90 8.47 2.08
N SER A 145 26.95 7.80 2.53
CA SER A 145 27.45 7.88 3.90
C SER A 145 28.84 8.50 3.93
N TYR A 146 29.08 9.33 4.94
CA TYR A 146 30.37 9.94 5.23
C TYR A 146 30.77 9.61 6.67
N MET A 147 32.04 9.29 6.91
CA MET A 147 32.50 8.87 8.23
C MET A 147 33.94 9.25 8.48
N HIS A 148 34.24 9.48 9.76
CA HIS A 148 35.59 9.69 10.28
C HIS A 148 35.94 8.54 11.19
N ILE A 149 36.93 7.73 10.77
CA ILE A 149 37.42 6.61 11.54
C ILE A 149 38.80 6.98 12.10
N ASN A 150 38.89 6.98 13.43
CA ASN A 150 40.13 7.23 14.15
C ASN A 150 40.36 6.11 15.18
N VAL A 151 41.50 5.42 15.06
CA VAL A 151 41.92 4.33 15.95
C VAL A 151 43.09 4.83 16.78
N ASP A 152 42.78 5.27 18.00
CA ASP A 152 43.73 5.82 18.99
C ASP A 152 43.97 4.85 20.17
N THR A 153 43.26 3.72 20.20
CA THR A 153 43.24 2.76 21.31
C THR A 153 44.27 1.63 21.19
N VAL A 154 44.96 1.51 20.05
CA VAL A 154 45.93 0.44 19.79
C VAL A 154 47.35 1.00 19.89
N PRO A 155 48.14 0.64 20.92
CA PRO A 155 49.50 1.16 21.08
C PRO A 155 50.38 0.86 19.87
N GLY A 156 51.06 1.89 19.35
CA GLY A 156 51.94 1.76 18.17
C GLY A 156 51.22 1.75 16.81
N PHE A 157 49.89 1.89 16.80
CA PHE A 157 49.10 2.06 15.57
C PHE A 157 48.35 3.38 15.62
N ASN A 158 48.51 4.19 14.59
CA ASN A 158 47.74 5.43 14.42
C ASN A 158 47.03 5.36 13.06
N TYR A 159 45.72 5.57 13.08
CA TYR A 159 44.90 5.58 11.89
C TYR A 159 43.83 6.65 12.06
N ASP A 160 43.78 7.57 11.11
CA ASP A 160 42.85 8.70 11.12
C ASP A 160 42.50 9.00 9.66
N ASN A 161 41.30 8.61 9.24
CA ASN A 161 40.88 8.75 7.85
C ASN A 161 39.38 9.06 7.74
N TRP A 162 39.06 9.82 6.69
CA TRP A 162 37.69 10.11 6.28
C TRP A 162 37.31 9.27 5.07
N TYR A 163 36.06 8.80 5.04
CA TYR A 163 35.54 7.96 3.98
C TYR A 163 34.17 8.42 3.51
N GLN A 164 33.98 8.39 2.19
CA GLN A 164 32.67 8.34 1.57
C GLN A 164 32.41 6.88 1.17
N VAL A 165 31.24 6.36 1.53
CA VAL A 165 30.85 4.96 1.23
C VAL A 165 29.39 4.89 0.83
N ASP A 166 29.05 3.85 0.09
CA ASP A 166 27.68 3.55 -0.33
C ASP A 166 27.09 2.53 0.63
N LEU A 167 26.19 2.96 1.54
CA LEU A 167 25.37 2.03 2.32
C LEU A 167 24.19 1.57 1.48
N THR A 168 24.04 0.27 1.31
CA THR A 168 22.96 -0.34 0.52
C THR A 168 22.17 -1.32 1.37
N ILE A 169 20.87 -1.39 1.07
CA ILE A 169 19.95 -2.41 1.54
C ILE A 169 19.82 -3.45 0.42
N ASP A 170 19.74 -4.74 0.77
CA ASP A 170 19.30 -5.79 -0.16
C ASP A 170 17.78 -5.96 -0.04
N PRO A 171 16.97 -5.46 -1.00
CA PRO A 171 15.51 -5.55 -0.90
C PRO A 171 15.00 -6.99 -0.91
N SER A 172 15.76 -7.93 -1.50
CA SER A 172 15.37 -9.35 -1.56
C SER A 172 15.47 -10.08 -0.22
N SER A 173 16.16 -9.46 0.74
CA SER A 173 16.33 -9.98 2.10
C SER A 173 15.29 -9.48 3.09
N LEU A 174 14.30 -8.71 2.63
CA LEU A 174 13.30 -8.11 3.50
C LEU A 174 12.45 -9.18 4.18
N VAL A 175 12.44 -9.15 5.51
CA VAL A 175 11.62 -9.99 6.37
C VAL A 175 10.69 -9.10 7.19
N VAL A 176 9.40 -9.39 7.15
CA VAL A 176 8.41 -8.70 7.98
C VAL A 176 8.55 -9.17 9.43
N VAL A 177 8.82 -8.24 10.35
CA VAL A 177 8.87 -8.52 11.79
C VAL A 177 7.50 -8.29 12.41
N SER A 178 6.89 -7.14 12.11
CA SER A 178 5.52 -6.82 12.48
C SER A 178 4.96 -5.75 11.55
N GLU A 179 3.72 -5.86 11.13
CA GLU A 179 2.99 -4.76 10.49
C GLU A 179 1.81 -4.40 11.40
N PRO A 180 1.34 -3.14 11.41
CA PRO A 180 0.04 -2.90 11.99
C PRO A 180 -0.95 -3.73 11.20
N VAL A 181 -1.85 -4.37 11.94
CA VAL A 181 -3.03 -4.94 11.33
C VAL A 181 -3.78 -3.77 10.73
N ILE A 182 -3.64 -3.57 9.42
CA ILE A 182 -4.67 -2.89 8.67
C ILE A 182 -5.87 -3.79 8.91
N GLU A 183 -6.83 -3.32 9.71
CA GLU A 183 -8.17 -3.85 9.57
C GLU A 183 -8.55 -3.56 8.13
N GLU A 184 -8.25 -4.49 7.22
CA GLU A 184 -9.12 -4.72 6.07
C GLU A 184 -10.53 -4.63 6.65
N PRO A 185 -11.49 -3.97 5.99
CA PRO A 185 -12.86 -4.03 6.45
C PRO A 185 -13.16 -5.52 6.64
N SER A 186 -13.18 -5.95 7.90
CA SER A 186 -13.41 -7.33 8.20
C SER A 186 -14.76 -7.57 7.57
N ILE A 187 -14.89 -8.60 6.74
CA ILE A 187 -16.18 -9.26 6.67
C ILE A 187 -16.52 -9.46 8.15
N PRO A 188 -17.55 -8.77 8.67
CA PRO A 188 -17.71 -8.62 10.11
C PRO A 188 -17.61 -10.03 10.70
N VAL A 189 -16.64 -10.23 11.60
CA VAL A 189 -16.66 -11.38 12.50
C VAL A 189 -18.07 -11.38 13.04
N VAL A 190 -18.88 -12.36 12.62
CA VAL A 190 -20.31 -12.43 12.90
C VAL A 190 -20.46 -12.14 14.39
N PRO A 191 -20.89 -10.92 14.79
CA PRO A 191 -21.30 -10.70 16.14
C PRO A 191 -22.47 -11.68 16.28
N THR A 192 -22.44 -12.49 17.32
CA THR A 192 -23.42 -13.57 17.47
C THR A 192 -24.85 -13.01 17.37
N GLU A 193 -25.04 -11.70 17.63
CA GLU A 193 -26.16 -10.89 17.14
C GLU A 193 -25.72 -9.46 16.76
N LEU A 194 -26.25 -8.90 15.67
CA LEU A 194 -26.10 -7.47 15.35
C LEU A 194 -26.83 -6.64 16.43
N ALA A 195 -26.24 -5.53 16.87
CA ALA A 195 -26.94 -4.59 17.75
C ALA A 195 -28.11 -3.90 17.02
N ASP A 196 -29.07 -3.37 17.78
CA ASP A 196 -30.16 -2.59 17.21
C ASP A 196 -29.64 -1.33 16.50
N GLY A 197 -30.12 -1.08 15.28
CA GLY A 197 -29.64 0.01 14.44
C GLY A 197 -29.98 -0.16 12.96
N THR A 198 -29.59 0.84 12.16
CA THR A 198 -29.72 0.79 10.70
C THR A 198 -28.34 0.75 10.06
N TYR A 199 -28.11 -0.24 9.22
CA TYR A 199 -26.85 -0.51 8.53
C TYR A 199 -27.03 -0.35 7.02
N LYS A 200 -25.95 0.00 6.32
CA LYS A 200 -25.88 -0.07 4.85
C LYS A 200 -25.13 -1.33 4.46
N VAL A 201 -25.78 -2.21 3.71
CA VAL A 201 -25.22 -3.51 3.32
C VAL A 201 -25.02 -3.53 1.81
N PRO A 202 -23.77 -3.57 1.32
CA PRO A 202 -23.54 -3.82 -0.09
C PRO A 202 -23.95 -5.26 -0.42
N PHE A 203 -24.53 -5.46 -1.59
CA PHE A 203 -24.89 -6.81 -2.05
C PHE A 203 -24.58 -7.01 -3.52
N THR A 204 -24.63 -8.26 -3.97
CA THR A 204 -24.56 -8.61 -5.40
C THR A 204 -25.66 -9.61 -5.72
N ALA A 205 -26.56 -9.24 -6.62
CA ALA A 205 -27.50 -10.18 -7.22
C ALA A 205 -26.72 -11.09 -8.19
N LYS A 206 -26.65 -12.38 -7.89
CA LYS A 206 -25.97 -13.38 -8.73
C LYS A 206 -26.93 -14.03 -9.73
N HIS A 207 -26.40 -14.51 -10.84
CA HIS A 207 -27.14 -15.36 -11.76
C HIS A 207 -27.51 -16.68 -11.06
N ALA A 208 -28.67 -17.25 -11.39
CA ALA A 208 -29.20 -18.40 -10.65
C ALA A 208 -28.29 -19.64 -10.68
N THR A 209 -27.49 -19.81 -11.72
CA THR A 209 -26.67 -21.01 -11.96
C THR A 209 -25.21 -20.73 -12.32
N GLU A 210 -24.83 -19.47 -12.46
CA GLU A 210 -23.48 -19.08 -12.90
C GLU A 210 -22.89 -18.12 -11.89
N GLU A 211 -21.59 -18.25 -11.61
CA GLU A 211 -20.85 -17.34 -10.72
C GLU A 211 -20.55 -16.01 -11.43
N LYS A 212 -21.60 -15.31 -11.84
CA LYS A 212 -21.58 -13.98 -12.45
C LYS A 212 -22.73 -13.12 -11.92
N ALA A 213 -22.59 -11.80 -12.07
CA ALA A 213 -23.64 -10.87 -11.71
C ALA A 213 -24.91 -11.11 -12.57
N SER A 214 -26.07 -11.03 -11.94
CA SER A 214 -27.35 -11.06 -12.61
C SER A 214 -27.61 -9.74 -13.33
N SER A 215 -28.25 -9.80 -14.49
CA SER A 215 -28.79 -8.62 -15.18
C SER A 215 -29.80 -7.85 -14.31
N MET A 216 -30.34 -8.48 -13.25
CA MET A 216 -31.23 -7.84 -12.29
C MET A 216 -30.56 -6.80 -11.40
N GLN A 217 -29.22 -6.86 -11.22
CA GLN A 217 -28.50 -5.94 -10.31
C GLN A 217 -28.80 -4.46 -10.59
N LYS A 218 -28.99 -4.09 -11.85
CA LYS A 218 -29.24 -2.70 -12.28
C LYS A 218 -30.57 -2.11 -11.80
N TYR A 219 -31.52 -2.96 -11.39
CA TYR A 219 -32.82 -2.52 -10.89
C TYR A 219 -32.82 -2.25 -9.39
N PHE A 220 -31.69 -2.45 -8.70
CA PHE A 220 -31.58 -2.26 -7.27
C PHE A 220 -30.53 -1.21 -6.95
N ASP A 221 -30.86 -0.34 -6.01
CA ASP A 221 -29.84 0.49 -5.39
C ASP A 221 -28.89 -0.37 -4.54
N ASN A 222 -27.62 0.01 -4.51
CA ASN A 222 -26.57 -0.65 -3.77
C ASN A 222 -25.67 0.41 -3.14
N PRO A 223 -25.50 0.44 -1.80
CA PRO A 223 -25.97 -0.51 -0.79
C PRO A 223 -27.46 -0.41 -0.44
N VAL A 224 -28.00 -1.48 0.18
CA VAL A 224 -29.37 -1.51 0.75
C VAL A 224 -29.35 -1.20 2.24
N TRP A 225 -30.52 -0.94 2.83
CA TRP A 225 -30.65 -0.71 4.27
C TRP A 225 -31.04 -2.00 5.00
N LEU A 226 -30.31 -2.34 6.07
CA LEU A 226 -30.67 -3.37 7.03
C LEU A 226 -31.06 -2.70 8.34
N LYS A 227 -32.27 -2.94 8.83
CA LYS A 227 -32.70 -2.54 10.16
C LYS A 227 -32.62 -3.75 11.10
N VAL A 228 -32.02 -3.55 12.26
CA VAL A 228 -31.99 -4.50 13.38
C VAL A 228 -32.76 -3.88 14.54
N GLU A 229 -33.75 -4.59 15.05
CA GLU A 229 -34.58 -4.15 16.18
C GLU A 229 -34.99 -5.37 17.01
N ASN A 230 -34.51 -5.43 18.26
CA ASN A 230 -34.66 -6.56 19.17
C ASN A 230 -34.25 -7.90 18.54
N GLY A 231 -33.13 -7.91 17.81
CA GLY A 231 -32.63 -9.10 17.11
C GLY A 231 -33.39 -9.46 15.81
N LYS A 232 -34.54 -8.83 15.52
CA LYS A 232 -35.23 -8.97 14.24
C LYS A 232 -34.50 -8.17 13.17
N LYS A 233 -34.23 -8.79 12.02
CA LYS A 233 -33.55 -8.20 10.87
C LYS A 233 -34.52 -8.02 9.71
N THR A 234 -34.55 -6.82 9.15
CA THR A 234 -35.41 -6.50 8.01
C THR A 234 -34.63 -5.66 7.01
N ILE A 235 -34.62 -6.06 5.74
CA ILE A 235 -34.06 -5.29 4.63
C ILE A 235 -35.10 -4.30 4.12
N ALA A 236 -34.65 -3.10 3.77
CA ALA A 236 -35.36 -2.17 2.91
C ALA A 236 -34.48 -1.84 1.70
N MET A 237 -35.03 -1.91 0.49
CA MET A 237 -34.29 -1.64 -0.73
C MET A 237 -35.15 -0.89 -1.74
N ASN A 238 -34.52 0.04 -2.46
CA ASN A 238 -35.17 0.73 -3.56
C ASN A 238 -35.05 -0.09 -4.84
N LEU A 239 -36.20 -0.33 -5.49
CA LEU A 239 -36.31 -0.93 -6.81
C LEU A 239 -36.57 0.17 -7.83
N ASN A 240 -35.60 0.35 -8.72
CA ASN A 240 -35.70 1.21 -9.88
C ASN A 240 -36.46 0.50 -10.99
N ASP A 241 -37.18 1.29 -11.81
CA ASP A 241 -37.99 0.81 -12.92
C ASP A 241 -39.05 -0.23 -12.51
N SER A 242 -39.95 0.20 -11.62
CA SER A 242 -41.02 -0.61 -11.06
C SER A 242 -42.00 -1.16 -12.08
N LYS A 243 -42.17 -0.50 -13.23
CA LYS A 243 -42.98 -1.01 -14.35
C LYS A 243 -42.35 -2.23 -15.01
N THR A 244 -41.02 -2.30 -15.07
CA THR A 244 -40.31 -3.48 -15.59
C THR A 244 -40.26 -4.60 -14.55
N VAL A 245 -39.96 -4.29 -13.29
CA VAL A 245 -39.92 -5.29 -12.21
C VAL A 245 -41.30 -5.39 -11.55
N THR A 246 -42.19 -6.20 -12.13
CA THR A 246 -43.60 -6.27 -11.71
C THR A 246 -43.86 -7.04 -10.41
N SER A 247 -42.99 -7.99 -10.07
CA SER A 247 -43.02 -8.76 -8.81
C SER A 247 -41.60 -8.94 -8.29
N PHE A 248 -41.46 -8.97 -6.97
CA PHE A 248 -40.19 -9.26 -6.32
C PHE A 248 -40.44 -10.10 -5.06
N GLN A 249 -39.95 -11.34 -5.10
CA GLN A 249 -40.10 -12.34 -4.06
C GLN A 249 -38.75 -12.75 -3.52
N THR A 250 -38.70 -13.08 -2.23
CA THR A 250 -37.51 -13.57 -1.54
C THR A 250 -37.84 -14.79 -0.70
N GLU A 251 -36.83 -15.60 -0.41
CA GLU A 251 -37.01 -16.76 0.45
C GLU A 251 -37.18 -16.34 1.90
N VAL A 252 -38.31 -16.71 2.51
CA VAL A 252 -38.57 -16.56 3.94
C VAL A 252 -39.08 -17.91 4.46
N GLY A 253 -38.30 -18.56 5.33
CA GLY A 253 -38.67 -19.87 5.88
C GLY A 253 -38.75 -21.00 4.82
N GLY A 254 -37.89 -20.98 3.80
CA GLY A 254 -37.82 -22.03 2.78
C GLY A 254 -38.80 -21.88 1.61
N SER A 255 -39.54 -20.77 1.52
CA SER A 255 -40.50 -20.51 0.43
C SER A 255 -40.35 -19.08 -0.10
N LEU A 256 -40.59 -18.89 -1.41
CA LEU A 256 -40.63 -17.56 -2.02
C LEU A 256 -41.89 -16.81 -1.59
N VAL A 257 -41.70 -15.67 -0.93
CA VAL A 257 -42.76 -14.79 -0.43
C VAL A 257 -42.61 -13.42 -1.09
N GLU A 258 -43.73 -12.83 -1.53
CA GLU A 258 -43.74 -11.48 -2.08
C GLU A 258 -43.30 -10.47 -1.02
N THR A 259 -42.41 -9.56 -1.42
CA THR A 259 -41.90 -8.52 -0.53
C THR A 259 -42.98 -7.49 -0.17
N GLY A 260 -42.91 -6.94 1.03
CA GLY A 260 -43.74 -5.81 1.44
C GLY A 260 -43.35 -4.54 0.69
N ILE A 261 -44.28 -3.61 0.48
CA ILE A 261 -44.00 -2.31 -0.14
C ILE A 261 -44.12 -1.23 0.93
N VAL A 262 -43.02 -0.52 1.18
CA VAL A 262 -42.96 0.60 2.13
C VAL A 262 -43.45 1.89 1.48
N SER A 263 -43.04 2.14 0.24
CA SER A 263 -43.44 3.32 -0.52
C SER A 263 -43.33 3.09 -2.03
N LYS A 264 -44.04 3.92 -2.81
CA LYS A 264 -43.96 3.97 -4.27
C LYS A 264 -43.76 5.41 -4.71
N ASP A 265 -42.89 5.61 -5.70
CA ASP A 265 -42.71 6.87 -6.41
C ASP A 265 -43.06 6.65 -7.88
N GLU A 266 -44.27 7.08 -8.26
CA GLU A 266 -44.75 6.91 -9.64
C GLU A 266 -44.01 7.82 -10.64
N ALA A 267 -43.53 8.97 -10.18
CA ALA A 267 -42.83 9.94 -11.03
C ALA A 267 -41.43 9.43 -11.40
N GLN A 268 -40.73 8.85 -10.44
CA GLN A 268 -39.41 8.22 -10.64
C GLN A 268 -39.52 6.76 -11.09
N ASN A 269 -40.72 6.20 -11.20
CA ASN A 269 -40.95 4.79 -11.53
C ASN A 269 -40.15 3.87 -10.61
N SER A 270 -40.21 4.10 -9.30
CA SER A 270 -39.48 3.33 -8.29
C SER A 270 -40.36 2.97 -7.09
N ARG A 271 -39.90 2.02 -6.27
CA ARG A 271 -40.57 1.64 -5.02
C ARG A 271 -39.56 1.16 -3.99
N ILE A 272 -39.82 1.43 -2.72
CA ILE A 272 -39.06 0.81 -1.62
C ILE A 272 -39.82 -0.43 -1.17
N VAL A 273 -39.15 -1.58 -1.24
CA VAL A 273 -39.67 -2.85 -0.73
C VAL A 273 -38.97 -3.25 0.57
N THR A 274 -39.59 -4.15 1.32
CA THR A 274 -39.07 -4.66 2.59
C THR A 274 -39.35 -6.13 2.79
N PHE A 275 -38.44 -6.84 3.46
CA PHE A 275 -38.57 -8.26 3.80
C PHE A 275 -37.65 -8.65 4.96
N ASP A 276 -38.01 -9.73 5.65
CA ASP A 276 -37.25 -10.26 6.77
C ASP A 276 -36.08 -11.14 6.29
N VAL A 277 -34.97 -11.15 7.05
CA VAL A 277 -33.74 -11.94 6.76
C VAL A 277 -33.19 -12.64 8.00
#